data_AF-A0A950MRA8-F1
#
_entry.id   AF-A0A950MRA8-F1
#
_cell.length_a   1.000
_cell.length_b   1.000
_cell.length_c   1.000
_cell.angle_alpha   90.00
_cell.angle_beta   90.00
_cell.angle_gamma   90.00
#
_symmetry.space_group_name_H-M   'P 1'
#
loop_
_entity.id
_entity.type
_entity.pdbx_description
1 polymer ?
#
loop_
_entity_poly.entity_id
_entity_poly.type
_entity_poly.pdbx_seq_one_letter_code
_entity_poly.pdbx_strand_id
1 'polypeptide(L)' 'MAELIEPSPRRVLAVQRALAEAGYGQIKPTGVYGPETRTAIEKFERERKLPITGQISDRLVRELAALTGEPLE' A
#
# COMPACT_ATOMS: atom_id res chain seq x y z
N MET A 1 0.62 5.46 -23.85
CA MET A 1 0.38 5.96 -22.47
C MET A 1 0.35 4.71 -21.62
N ALA A 2 1.27 4.57 -20.66
CA ALA A 2 1.63 3.27 -20.10
C ALA A 2 0.45 2.59 -19.39
N GLU A 3 0.02 1.48 -19.96
CA GLU A 3 -0.86 0.48 -19.33
C GLU A 3 -0.04 -0.26 -18.27
N LEU A 4 0.20 0.43 -17.15
CA LEU A 4 0.76 -0.17 -15.94
C LEU A 4 -0.33 -1.06 -15.38
N ILE A 5 -0.13 -2.38 -15.42
CA ILE A 5 -0.88 -3.42 -14.72
C ILE A 5 -1.54 -2.84 -13.46
N GLU A 6 -2.79 -2.40 -13.57
CA GLU A 6 -3.41 -1.59 -12.53
C GLU A 6 -3.75 -2.52 -11.36
N PRO A 7 -3.08 -2.43 -10.18
CA PRO A 7 -3.70 -2.97 -8.98
C PRO A 7 -5.09 -2.34 -8.92
N SER A 8 -6.14 -3.16 -8.88
CA SER A 8 -7.51 -2.65 -9.00
C SER A 8 -7.69 -1.47 -8.03
N PRO A 9 -8.37 -0.38 -8.43
CA PRO A 9 -8.44 0.84 -7.62
C PRO A 9 -8.91 0.56 -6.19
N ARG A 10 -9.74 -0.48 -6.00
CA ARG A 10 -10.14 -1.01 -4.68
C ARG A 10 -8.96 -1.47 -3.82
N ARG A 11 -8.04 -2.25 -4.38
CA ARG A 11 -6.85 -2.77 -3.70
C ARG A 11 -5.89 -1.63 -3.33
N VAL A 12 -5.72 -0.64 -4.22
CA VAL A 12 -4.94 0.57 -3.91
C VAL A 12 -5.56 1.35 -2.76
N LEU A 13 -6.89 1.50 -2.77
CA LEU A 13 -7.65 2.22 -1.75
C LEU A 13 -7.53 1.54 -0.38
N ALA A 14 -7.63 0.22 -0.34
CA ALA A 14 -7.44 -0.59 0.85
C ALA A 14 -6.02 -0.41 1.43
N VAL A 15 -4.99 -0.51 0.60
CA VAL A 15 -3.59 -0.31 1.02
C VAL A 15 -3.35 1.12 1.50
N GLN A 16 -3.84 2.13 0.79
CA GLN A 16 -3.69 3.53 1.19
C GLN A 16 -4.35 3.81 2.53
N ARG A 17 -5.55 3.28 2.74
CA ARG A 17 -6.27 3.41 4.02
C ARG A 17 -5.48 2.72 5.14
N ALA A 18 -5.06 1.48 4.94
CA ALA A 18 -4.33 0.74 5.95
C ALA A 18 -2.97 1.36 6.29
N LEU A 19 -2.24 1.89 5.29
CA LEU A 19 -0.99 2.62 5.54
C LEU A 19 -1.22 3.95 6.28
N ALA A 20 -2.32 4.64 6.00
CA ALA A 20 -2.71 5.85 6.72
C ALA A 20 -3.07 5.53 8.19
N GLU A 21 -3.84 4.45 8.42
CA GLU A 21 -4.18 3.97 9.77
C GLU A 21 -2.95 3.50 10.54
N ALA A 22 -2.01 2.88 9.84
CA ALA A 22 -0.75 2.43 10.39
C ALA A 22 0.29 3.56 10.60
N GLY A 23 -0.03 4.81 10.23
CA GLY A 23 0.81 5.99 10.46
C GLY A 23 1.96 6.19 9.47
N TYR A 24 1.97 5.48 8.33
CA TYR A 24 3.05 5.56 7.34
C TYR A 24 2.93 6.77 6.39
N GLY A 25 1.91 7.61 6.56
CA GLY A 25 1.78 8.92 5.90
C GLY A 25 0.34 9.39 5.78
N GLN A 26 0.14 10.68 5.45
CA GLN A 26 -1.17 11.21 5.04
C GLN A 26 -1.47 10.85 3.59
N ILE A 27 -1.60 9.56 3.31
CA ILE A 27 -2.03 9.10 1.99
C ILE A 27 -3.54 9.21 1.92
N LYS A 28 -4.04 9.91 0.91
CA LYS A 28 -5.47 9.91 0.64
C LYS A 28 -5.84 8.60 -0.08
N PRO A 29 -6.80 7.82 0.43
CA PRO A 29 -7.30 6.62 -0.24
C PRO A 29 -8.13 7.03 -1.47
N THR A 30 -7.44 7.47 -2.52
CA THR A 30 -8.03 7.89 -3.80
C THR A 30 -8.15 6.71 -4.75
N GLY A 31 -7.53 5.56 -4.45
CA GLY A 31 -7.43 4.42 -5.35
C GLY A 31 -6.42 4.64 -6.48
N VAL A 32 -5.67 5.75 -6.45
CA VAL A 32 -4.65 6.10 -7.46
C VAL A 32 -3.27 5.76 -6.93
N TYR A 33 -2.53 4.99 -7.72
CA TYR A 33 -1.15 4.65 -7.41
C TYR A 33 -0.20 5.83 -7.74
N GLY A 34 0.02 6.70 -6.76
CA GLY A 34 0.90 7.87 -6.89
C GLY A 34 2.27 7.72 -6.20
N PRO A 35 3.17 8.70 -6.36
CA PRO A 35 4.45 8.73 -5.66
C PRO A 35 4.32 8.78 -4.13
N GLU A 36 3.22 9.35 -3.62
CA GLU A 36 2.88 9.33 -2.19
C GLU A 36 2.61 7.91 -1.69
N THR A 37 1.78 7.15 -2.43
CA THR A 37 1.50 5.73 -2.14
C THR A 37 2.79 4.92 -2.19
N ARG A 38 3.61 5.13 -3.21
CA ARG A 38 4.91 4.46 -3.35
C ARG A 38 5.81 4.72 -2.15
N THR A 39 6.00 5.99 -1.77
CA THR A 39 6.84 6.36 -0.61
C THR A 39 6.36 5.71 0.69
N ALA A 40 5.04 5.66 0.89
CA ALA A 40 4.46 5.03 2.09
C ALA A 40 4.65 3.52 2.10
N ILE A 41 4.49 2.86 0.95
CA ILE A 41 4.78 1.44 0.76
C ILE A 41 6.26 1.18 1.03
N GLU A 42 7.17 1.98 0.49
CA GLU A 42 8.61 1.81 0.69
C GLU A 42 9.00 1.94 2.17
N LYS A 43 8.39 2.88 2.90
CA LYS A 43 8.58 3.01 4.35
C LYS A 43 8.07 1.77 5.09
N PHE A 44 6.88 1.30 4.75
CA PHE A 44 6.31 0.10 5.34
C PHE A 44 7.17 -1.14 5.08
N GLU A 45 7.62 -1.33 3.84
CA GLU A 45 8.51 -2.41 3.45
C GLU A 45 9.82 -2.34 4.25
N ARG A 46 10.41 -1.15 4.38
CA ARG A 46 11.63 -0.94 5.18
C ARG A 46 11.45 -1.31 6.64
N GLU A 47 10.35 -0.87 7.27
CA GLU A 47 10.06 -1.16 8.68
C GLU A 47 9.86 -2.66 8.92
N ARG A 48 9.19 -3.34 7.97
CA ARG A 48 8.93 -4.79 8.02
C ARG A 48 10.11 -5.65 7.54
N LYS A 49 11.27 -5.06 7.24
CA LYS A 49 12.42 -5.74 6.63
C LYS A 49 12.06 -6.52 5.36
N LEU A 50 11.08 -6.01 4.61
CA LEU A 50 10.70 -6.51 3.30
C LEU A 50 11.58 -5.87 2.22
N PRO A 51 11.70 -6.50 1.04
CA PRO A 51 12.32 -5.86 -0.11
C PRO A 51 11.56 -4.57 -0.44
N ILE A 52 12.24 -3.44 -0.44
CA ILE A 52 11.67 -2.13 -0.78
C ILE A 52 11.46 -2.11 -2.29
N THR A 53 10.27 -2.48 -2.73
CA THR A 53 9.88 -2.46 -4.14
C THR A 53 9.13 -1.19 -4.49
N GLY A 54 8.47 -0.58 -3.49
CA GLY A 54 7.53 0.50 -3.71
C GLY A 54 6.46 0.07 -4.69
N GLN A 55 5.89 -1.13 -4.50
CA GLN A 55 4.79 -1.68 -5.27
C GLN A 55 3.81 -2.40 -4.34
N ILE A 56 2.54 -2.45 -4.73
CA ILE A 56 1.52 -3.22 -3.99
C ILE A 56 1.68 -4.70 -4.35
N SER A 57 2.19 -5.50 -3.43
CA SER A 57 2.25 -6.96 -3.53
C SER A 57 1.30 -7.63 -2.54
N ASP A 58 0.78 -8.81 -2.85
CA ASP A 58 -0.08 -9.59 -1.94
C ASP A 58 0.57 -9.84 -0.58
N ARG A 59 1.91 -9.95 -0.53
CA ARG A 59 2.66 -10.04 0.73
C ARG A 59 2.54 -8.77 1.57
N LEU A 60 2.68 -7.60 0.94
CA LEU A 60 2.54 -6.31 1.61
C LEU A 60 1.11 -6.14 2.13
N VAL A 61 0.13 -6.46 1.30
CA VAL A 61 -1.30 -6.41 1.64
C VAL A 61 -1.60 -7.31 2.85
N ARG A 62 -1.08 -8.54 2.88
CA ARG A 62 -1.20 -9.45 4.03
C ARG A 62 -0.54 -8.89 5.29
N GLU A 63 0.67 -8.33 5.19
CA GLU A 63 1.40 -7.77 6.32
C GLU A 63 0.73 -6.51 6.89
N LEU A 64 0.12 -5.71 6.03
CA LEU A 64 -0.71 -4.56 6.44
C LEU A 64 -2.01 -5.03 7.08
N ALA A 65 -2.72 -5.98 6.46
CA ALA A 65 -3.93 -6.57 7.01
C ALA A 65 -3.69 -7.20 8.39
N ALA A 66 -2.55 -7.87 8.58
CA ALA A 66 -2.16 -8.44 9.87
C ALA A 66 -1.88 -7.37 10.95
N LEU A 67 -1.55 -6.14 10.54
CA LEU A 67 -1.29 -5.03 11.46
C LEU A 67 -2.54 -4.22 11.79
N THR A 68 -3.37 -3.94 10.78
CA THR A 68 -4.64 -3.23 10.98
C THR A 68 -5.74 -4.15 11.50
N GLY A 69 -5.56 -5.47 11.40
CA GLY A 69 -6.56 -6.46 11.79
C GLY A 69 -7.72 -6.59 10.82
N GLU A 70 -7.66 -5.93 9.66
CA GLU A 70 -8.70 -5.94 8.63
C GLU A 70 -8.20 -6.62 7.35
N PRO A 71 -8.97 -7.53 6.73
CA PRO A 71 -8.63 -8.09 5.44
C PRO A 71 -8.68 -7.00 4.35
N LEU A 72 -7.58 -6.84 3.63
CA LEU A 72 -7.44 -5.89 2.53
C LEU A 72 -7.63 -6.65 1.21
N GLU A 73 -8.90 -6.81 0.78
CA GLU A 73 -9.31 -7.51 -0.45
C GLU A 73 -9.71 -6.56 -1.60
#